data_AF-A0AAU8FQC4-F1
#
_entry.id   AF-A0AAU8FQC4-F1
#
_cell.length_a   1.000
_cell.length_b   1.000
_cell.length_c   1.000
_cell.angle_alpha   90.00
_cell.angle_beta   90.00
_cell.angle_gamma   90.00
#
_symmetry.space_group_name_H-M   'P 1'
#
loop_
_entity.id
_entity.type
_entity.pdbx_description
1 polymer ?
#
loop_
_entity_poly.entity_id
_entity_poly.type
_entity_poly.pdbx_seq_one_letter_code
_entity_poly.pdbx_strand_id
1 'polypeptide(L)'
;MKPWEEWITKRSPLKDIRLMKVSRRIPFVSQAAPLLPLAGLIFIGADFFNKGVDNKRYTTDTSTLVVGGSLMAAGFICYKFTFASLKINSRNKLKVLETY
;
A
#
# COMPACT_ATOMS: atom_id res chain seq x y z
N MET A 1 34.26 19.32 -9.08
CA MET A 1 32.85 19.75 -8.98
C MET A 1 32.77 21.21 -9.37
N LYS A 2 31.71 21.64 -10.08
CA LYS A 2 31.64 22.99 -10.65
C LYS A 2 30.85 23.94 -9.73
N PRO A 3 31.21 25.23 -9.63
CA PRO A 3 30.71 26.15 -8.58
C PRO A 3 29.18 26.31 -8.52
N TRP A 4 28.49 26.17 -9.65
CA TRP A 4 27.03 26.32 -9.76
C TRP A 4 26.22 25.15 -9.18
N GLU A 5 26.82 23.97 -9.01
CA GLU A 5 26.15 22.80 -8.42
C GLU A 5 25.85 23.00 -6.93
N GLU A 6 26.67 23.78 -6.22
CA GLU A 6 26.44 24.14 -4.81
C GLU A 6 25.24 25.07 -4.62
N TRP A 7 24.98 25.98 -5.57
CA TRP A 7 23.87 26.95 -5.45
C TRP A 7 22.50 26.28 -5.59
N ILE A 8 22.38 25.33 -6.51
CA ILE A 8 21.15 24.58 -6.76
C ILE A 8 20.84 23.66 -5.57
N THR A 9 21.85 22.96 -5.06
CA THR A 9 21.68 22.06 -3.90
C THR A 9 21.42 22.80 -2.60
N LYS A 10 21.85 24.05 -2.45
CA LYS A 10 21.68 24.83 -1.21
C LYS A 10 20.29 25.47 -1.06
N ARG A 11 19.56 25.74 -2.14
CA ARG A 11 18.21 26.35 -2.14
C ARG A 11 17.06 25.41 -2.49
N SER A 12 17.33 24.19 -2.95
CA SER A 12 16.26 23.31 -3.40
C SER A 12 15.51 22.65 -2.22
N PRO A 13 14.15 22.60 -2.23
CA PRO A 13 13.35 21.89 -1.23
C PRO A 13 13.66 20.39 -1.14
N LEU A 14 14.47 19.87 -2.09
CA LEU A 14 15.02 18.51 -2.10
C LEU A 14 15.84 18.15 -0.85
N LYS A 15 16.45 19.14 -0.15
CA LYS A 15 17.24 18.88 1.07
C LYS A 15 16.42 18.37 2.25
N ASP A 16 15.14 18.72 2.31
CA ASP A 16 14.26 18.34 3.43
C ASP A 16 13.57 17.00 3.19
N ILE A 17 13.69 16.42 2.00
CA ILE A 17 13.07 15.15 1.65
C ILE A 17 13.84 14.01 2.32
N ARG A 18 13.22 13.37 3.31
CA ARG A 18 13.79 12.21 4.03
C ARG A 18 13.31 10.86 3.48
N LEU A 19 12.12 10.84 2.87
CA LEU A 19 11.43 9.64 2.40
C LEU A 19 10.82 9.89 1.03
N MET A 20 10.95 8.91 0.14
CA MET A 20 10.32 8.89 -1.16
C MET A 20 9.37 7.70 -1.24
N LYS A 21 8.09 7.96 -1.51
CA LYS A 21 7.13 6.89 -1.84
C LYS A 21 7.29 6.52 -3.30
N VAL A 22 7.55 5.25 -3.55
CA VAL A 22 7.64 4.68 -4.89
C VAL A 22 6.46 3.74 -5.08
N SER A 23 5.76 3.90 -6.20
CA SER A 23 4.70 3.00 -6.63
C SER A 23 5.24 2.09 -7.73
N ARG A 24 5.28 0.79 -7.46
CA ARG A 24 5.67 -0.24 -8.41
C ARG A 24 4.42 -0.92 -8.93
N ARG A 25 4.13 -0.80 -10.23
CA ARG A 25 3.04 -1.57 -10.86
C ARG A 25 3.52 -3.00 -11.13
N ILE A 26 3.19 -3.91 -10.23
CA ILE A 26 3.41 -5.35 -10.39
C ILE A 26 2.09 -5.93 -10.93
N PRO A 27 2.10 -6.58 -12.12
CA PRO A 27 0.91 -7.22 -12.67
C PRO A 27 0.24 -8.13 -11.63
N PHE A 28 -1.09 -8.10 -11.58
CA PHE A 28 -1.95 -8.79 -10.60
C PHE A 28 -1.81 -8.31 -9.14
N VAL A 29 -0.59 -8.18 -8.59
CA VAL A 29 -0.36 -7.79 -7.18
C VAL A 29 -0.87 -6.37 -6.89
N SER A 30 -0.58 -5.41 -7.76
CA SER A 30 -1.04 -4.03 -7.55
C SER A 30 -2.55 -3.87 -7.66
N GLN A 31 -3.22 -4.77 -8.40
CA GLN A 31 -4.69 -4.81 -8.49
C GLN A 31 -5.31 -5.58 -7.32
N ALA A 32 -4.64 -6.64 -6.85
CA ALA A 32 -5.05 -7.42 -5.70
C ALA A 32 -5.02 -6.61 -4.39
N ALA A 33 -4.12 -5.62 -4.28
CA ALA A 33 -4.00 -4.75 -3.12
C ALA A 33 -5.33 -4.08 -2.69
N PRO A 34 -6.10 -3.45 -3.59
CA PRO A 34 -7.44 -2.96 -3.27
C PRO A 34 -8.54 -4.02 -3.38
N LEU A 35 -8.43 -5.01 -4.28
CA LEU A 35 -9.50 -5.97 -4.54
C LEU A 35 -9.67 -7.00 -3.42
N LEU A 36 -8.59 -7.53 -2.86
CA LEU A 36 -8.67 -8.57 -1.83
C LEU A 36 -9.28 -8.06 -0.51
N PRO A 37 -8.92 -6.88 0.02
CA PRO A 37 -9.57 -6.35 1.21
C PRO A 37 -11.04 -6.04 0.97
N LEU A 38 -11.38 -5.54 -0.22
CA LEU A 38 -12.76 -5.29 -0.61
C LEU A 38 -13.56 -6.60 -0.67
N ALA A 39 -13.01 -7.66 -1.26
CA ALA A 39 -13.62 -8.99 -1.25
C ALA A 39 -13.80 -9.55 0.17
N GLY A 40 -12.80 -9.39 1.05
CA GLY A 40 -12.91 -9.80 2.45
C GLY A 40 -14.00 -9.05 3.22
N LEU A 41 -14.11 -7.74 3.01
CA LEU A 41 -15.19 -6.91 3.59
C LEU A 41 -16.57 -7.32 3.08
N ILE A 42 -16.70 -7.56 1.77
CA ILE A 42 -17.96 -8.02 1.19
C ILE A 42 -18.33 -9.39 1.77
N PHE A 43 -17.37 -10.30 1.93
CA PHE A 43 -17.63 -11.64 2.46
C PHE A 43 -18.12 -11.61 3.91
N ILE A 44 -17.42 -10.88 4.78
CA ILE A 44 -17.82 -10.71 6.19
C ILE A 44 -19.14 -9.93 6.28
N GLY A 45 -19.30 -8.88 5.49
CA GLY A 45 -20.51 -8.07 5.44
C GLY A 45 -21.72 -8.88 4.99
N ALA A 46 -21.56 -9.71 3.95
CA ALA A 46 -22.63 -10.58 3.46
C ALA A 46 -23.08 -11.57 4.54
N ASP A 47 -22.16 -12.16 5.29
CA ASP A 47 -22.48 -13.04 6.42
C ASP A 47 -23.14 -12.28 7.59
N PHE A 48 -22.75 -11.03 7.82
CA PHE A 48 -23.36 -10.18 8.85
C PHE A 48 -24.79 -9.74 8.50
N PHE A 49 -25.06 -9.42 7.24
CA PHE A 49 -26.36 -8.91 6.78
C PHE A 49 -27.34 -10.01 6.34
N ASN A 50 -26.85 -11.17 5.88
CA ASN A 50 -27.71 -12.31 5.61
C ASN A 50 -27.99 -13.07 6.92
N LYS A 51 -29.27 -13.29 7.24
CA LYS A 51 -29.62 -14.25 8.29
C LYS A 51 -29.08 -15.61 7.85
N GLY A 52 -28.19 -16.22 8.64
CA GLY A 52 -27.73 -17.57 8.38
C GLY A 52 -28.90 -18.54 8.18
N VAL A 53 -28.65 -19.63 7.44
CA VAL A 53 -29.63 -20.69 7.09
C VAL A 53 -30.42 -21.18 8.33
N ASP A 54 -29.83 -21.07 9.52
CA ASP A 54 -30.40 -21.48 10.80
C ASP A 54 -31.28 -20.44 11.51
N ASN A 55 -31.68 -19.33 10.87
CA ASN A 55 -32.48 -18.25 11.48
C ASN A 55 -31.85 -17.59 12.73
N LYS A 56 -30.62 -17.97 13.11
CA LYS A 56 -29.88 -17.36 14.20
C LYS A 56 -29.24 -16.08 13.70
N ARG A 57 -29.81 -14.98 14.17
CA ARG A 57 -29.34 -13.62 13.98
C ARG A 57 -28.01 -13.50 14.75
N TYR A 58 -26.92 -13.12 14.07
CA TYR A 58 -25.69 -12.55 14.66
C TYR A 58 -24.50 -13.44 15.06
N THR A 59 -24.41 -14.72 14.69
CA THR A 59 -23.10 -15.40 14.76
C THR A 59 -22.42 -15.21 13.42
N THR A 60 -21.58 -14.19 13.28
CA THR A 60 -20.61 -14.18 12.18
C THR A 60 -19.80 -15.45 12.32
N ASP A 61 -19.92 -16.35 11.35
CA ASP A 61 -19.31 -17.66 11.44
C ASP A 61 -17.80 -17.47 11.58
N THR A 62 -17.16 -18.21 12.49
CA THR A 62 -15.71 -18.04 12.70
C THR A 62 -14.94 -18.30 11.40
N SER A 63 -15.47 -19.17 10.53
CA SER A 63 -14.96 -19.39 9.17
C SER A 63 -15.06 -18.15 8.28
N THR A 64 -16.13 -17.36 8.34
CA THR A 64 -16.30 -16.17 7.50
C THR A 64 -15.37 -15.04 7.91
N LEU A 65 -15.16 -14.87 9.22
CA LEU A 65 -14.12 -13.97 9.75
C LEU A 65 -12.72 -14.41 9.37
N VAL A 66 -12.40 -15.72 9.46
CA VAL A 66 -11.09 -16.24 9.11
C VAL A 66 -10.81 -16.05 7.61
N VAL A 67 -11.75 -16.42 6.75
CA VAL A 67 -11.62 -16.27 5.29
C VAL A 67 -11.55 -14.79 4.91
N GLY A 68 -12.50 -13.97 5.34
CA GLY A 68 -12.52 -12.55 5.04
C GLY A 68 -11.30 -11.82 5.60
N GLY A 69 -10.88 -12.15 6.81
CA GLY A 69 -9.66 -11.62 7.44
C GLY A 69 -8.39 -12.01 6.67
N SER A 70 -8.29 -13.25 6.19
CA SER A 70 -7.17 -13.70 5.35
C SER A 70 -7.07 -12.93 4.03
N LEU A 71 -8.21 -12.63 3.39
CA LEU A 71 -8.27 -11.83 2.17
C LEU A 71 -7.80 -10.38 2.43
N MET A 72 -8.23 -9.79 3.54
CA MET A 72 -7.76 -8.46 3.95
C MET A 72 -6.26 -8.43 4.22
N ALA A 73 -5.73 -9.44 4.93
CA ALA A 73 -4.30 -9.56 5.21
C ALA A 73 -3.47 -9.73 3.92
N ALA A 74 -3.92 -10.59 2.99
CA ALA A 74 -3.27 -10.78 1.70
C ALA A 74 -3.24 -9.49 0.89
N GLY A 75 -4.35 -8.75 0.83
CA GLY A 75 -4.41 -7.44 0.18
C GLY A 75 -3.47 -6.41 0.79
N PHE A 76 -3.36 -6.40 2.13
CA PHE A 76 -2.40 -5.53 2.83
C PHE A 76 -0.94 -5.87 2.47
N ILE A 77 -0.60 -7.16 2.36
CA ILE A 77 0.72 -7.60 1.91
C ILE A 77 0.97 -7.14 0.47
N CYS A 78 0.00 -7.32 -0.44
CA CYS A 78 0.08 -6.83 -1.82
C CYS A 78 0.28 -5.30 -1.89
N TYR A 79 -0.38 -4.54 -1.00
CA TYR A 79 -0.19 -3.10 -0.88
C TYR A 79 1.26 -2.76 -0.49
N LYS A 80 1.84 -3.46 0.48
CA LYS A 80 3.23 -3.25 0.92
C LYS A 80 4.26 -3.55 -0.17
N PHE A 81 3.98 -4.52 -1.05
CA PHE A 81 4.84 -4.79 -2.21
C PHE A 81 4.69 -3.74 -3.33
N THR A 82 3.50 -3.20 -3.51
CA THR A 82 3.20 -2.20 -4.54
C THR A 82 3.73 -0.82 -4.14
N PHE A 83 3.56 -0.42 -2.88
CA PHE A 83 3.91 0.91 -2.38
C PHE A 83 5.06 0.82 -1.39
N ALA A 84 6.28 1.01 -1.90
CA ALA A 84 7.49 1.00 -1.09
C ALA A 84 7.88 2.43 -0.69
N SER A 85 8.20 2.63 0.59
CA SER A 85 8.82 3.88 1.06
C SER A 85 10.33 3.70 1.12
N LEU A 86 11.05 4.39 0.25
CA LEU A 86 12.50 4.40 0.24
C LEU A 86 13.01 5.58 1.08
N LYS A 87 13.86 5.31 2.07
CA LYS A 87 14.55 6.34 2.83
C LYS A 87 15.76 6.83 2.04
N ILE A 88 15.91 8.15 1.93
CA ILE A 88 17.07 8.79 1.31
C ILE A 88 18.21 8.74 2.33
N ASN A 89 19.29 8.05 1.99
CA ASN A 89 20.45 7.86 2.86
C ASN A 89 21.73 7.69 2.01
N SER A 90 22.83 7.27 2.63
CA SER A 90 24.10 7.07 1.90
C SER A 90 23.99 6.05 0.74
N ARG A 91 23.08 5.07 0.84
CA ARG A 91 22.85 4.03 -0.19
C ARG A 91 21.81 4.44 -1.25
N ASN A 92 20.79 5.19 -0.88
CA ASN A 92 19.73 5.67 -1.78
C ASN A 92 19.83 7.19 -1.92
N LYS A 93 20.41 7.67 -3.02
CA LYS A 93 20.57 9.11 -3.31
C LYS A 93 19.66 9.53 -4.46
N LEU A 94 19.02 10.68 -4.32
CA LEU A 94 18.30 11.34 -5.41
C LEU A 94 19.30 12.12 -6.27
N LYS A 95 19.30 11.85 -7.58
CA LYS A 95 20.02 12.65 -8.56
C LYS A 95 19.00 13.32 -9.47
N VAL A 96 19.04 14.65 -9.54
CA VAL A 96 18.24 15.41 -10.50
C VAL A 96 18.90 15.24 -11.87
N LEU A 97 18.14 14.81 -12.88
CA LEU A 97 18.69 14.50 -14.20
C LEU A 97 18.70 15.70 -15.15
N GLU A 98 17.74 16.61 -15.05
CA GLU A 98 17.72 17.96 -15.63
C GLU A 98 16.36 18.59 -15.29
N THR A 99 16.33 19.92 -15.14
CA THR A 99 15.08 20.69 -15.02
C THR A 99 15.13 21.77 -16.09
N TYR A 100 14.15 21.73 -17.01
CA TYR A 100 13.94 22.72 -18.06
C TYR A 100 13.39 24.03 -17.50
#